data_AF-A0A0D1EL46-F1
#
_entry.id   AF-A0A0D1EL46-F1
#
_cell.length_a   1.000
_cell.length_b   1.000
_cell.length_c   1.000
_cell.angle_alpha   90.00
_cell.angle_beta   90.00
_cell.angle_gamma   90.00
#
_symmetry.space_group_name_H-M   'P 1'
#
loop_
_entity.id
_entity.type
_entity.pdbx_description
1 polymer ?
#
loop_
_entity_poly.entity_id
_entity_poly.type
_entity_poly.pdbx_seq_one_letter_code
_entity_poly.pdbx_strand_id
1 'polypeptide(L)'
;MIGALLWQVPLAMAAGWAVPRLAARVLPEGVGWLILNGAVSTVVLAGLAVVAFVWLYGEAGDVVWSQDPWHFVRLSASAAILWGPMMVLSLAGLPKRWKEVVW
;
A
#
# COMPACT_ATOMS: atom_id res chain seq x y z
N MET A 1 11.02 1.42 -21.62
CA MET A 1 10.50 0.47 -20.61
C MET A 1 11.37 0.38 -19.35
N ILE A 2 12.71 0.31 -19.44
CA ILE A 2 13.61 0.23 -18.27
C ILE A 2 13.58 1.47 -17.37
N GLY A 3 13.46 2.68 -17.94
CA GLY A 3 13.44 3.93 -17.15
C GLY A 3 12.24 4.09 -16.21
N ALA A 4 11.11 3.45 -16.52
CA ALA A 4 9.90 3.50 -15.68
C ALA A 4 10.07 2.66 -14.40
N LEU A 5 10.76 1.52 -14.49
CA LEU A 5 10.99 0.62 -13.36
C LEU A 5 11.92 1.23 -12.28
N LEU A 6 12.84 2.10 -12.69
CA LEU A 6 13.86 2.68 -11.80
C LEU A 6 13.26 3.48 -10.63
N TRP A 7 12.14 4.17 -10.85
CA TRP A 7 11.52 5.00 -9.82
C TRP A 7 10.24 4.40 -9.24
N GLN A 8 9.51 3.57 -9.99
CA GLN A 8 8.26 2.96 -9.54
C GLN A 8 8.46 1.95 -8.41
N VAL A 9 9.50 1.11 -8.48
CA VAL A 9 9.76 0.10 -7.45
C VAL A 9 10.15 0.78 -6.12
N PRO A 10 11.13 1.71 -6.08
CA PRO A 10 11.42 2.46 -4.85
C PRO A 10 10.21 3.22 -4.33
N LEU A 11 9.38 3.79 -5.20
CA LEU A 11 8.17 4.50 -4.79
C LEU A 11 7.15 3.56 -4.13
N ALA A 12 6.91 2.37 -4.70
CA ALA A 12 6.01 1.38 -4.12
C ALA A 12 6.51 0.90 -2.74
N MET A 13 7.82 0.67 -2.61
CA MET A 13 8.43 0.32 -1.33
C MET A 13 8.33 1.46 -0.31
N ALA A 14 8.62 2.69 -0.73
CA ALA A 14 8.50 3.87 0.13
C ALA A 14 7.05 4.09 0.59
N ALA A 15 6.06 3.88 -0.29
CA ALA A 15 4.66 3.93 0.06
C ALA A 15 4.31 2.85 1.09
N GLY A 16 4.73 1.60 0.86
CA GLY A 16 4.55 0.50 1.82
C GLY A 16 5.15 0.78 3.20
N TRP A 17 6.27 1.50 3.26
CA TRP A 17 6.88 1.95 4.51
C TRP A 17 6.16 3.13 5.17
N ALA A 18 5.71 4.10 4.37
CA ALA A 18 5.18 5.38 4.84
C ALA A 18 3.72 5.27 5.30
N VAL A 19 2.85 4.65 4.50
CA VAL A 19 1.40 4.59 4.74
C VAL A 19 1.04 4.06 6.13
N PRO A 20 1.48 2.86 6.54
CA PRO A 20 1.20 2.34 7.89
C PRO A 20 1.78 3.20 9.02
N ARG A 21 2.93 3.86 8.81
CA ARG A 21 3.53 4.76 9.80
C ARG A 21 2.75 6.06 9.96
N LEU A 22 2.22 6.60 8.86
CA LEU A 22 1.37 7.78 8.88
C LEU A 22 0.03 7.46 9.56
N ALA A 23 -0.58 6.33 9.22
CA ALA A 23 -1.80 5.86 9.87
C ALA A 23 -1.60 5.63 11.38
N ALA A 24 -0.44 5.10 11.80
CA ALA A 24 -0.12 4.88 13.21
C ALA A 24 -0.03 6.16 14.05
N ARG A 25 0.10 7.34 13.44
CA ARG A 25 0.11 8.62 14.19
C ARG A 25 -1.24 8.98 14.81
N VAL A 26 -2.32 8.43 14.27
CA VAL A 26 -3.69 8.72 14.69
C VAL A 26 -4.38 7.52 15.35
N LEU A 27 -3.79 6.32 15.25
CA LEU A 27 -4.34 5.10 15.81
C LEU A 27 -3.71 4.80 17.19
N PRO A 28 -4.51 4.35 18.19
CA PRO A 28 -3.98 3.90 19.47
C PRO A 28 -3.07 2.67 19.34
N GLU A 29 -2.26 2.40 20.37
CA GLU A 29 -1.55 1.13 20.46
C GLU A 29 -2.52 -0.02 20.82
N GLY A 30 -2.30 -1.19 20.22
CA GLY A 30 -3.06 -2.41 20.49
C GLY A 30 -3.13 -3.33 19.28
N VAL A 31 -3.34 -4.63 19.52
CA VAL A 31 -3.39 -5.64 18.45
C VAL A 31 -4.54 -5.36 17.47
N GLY A 32 -5.73 -5.01 17.98
CA GLY A 32 -6.88 -4.66 17.14
C GLY A 32 -6.60 -3.45 16.23
N TRP A 33 -5.97 -2.41 16.78
CA TRP A 33 -5.60 -1.22 16.01
C TRP A 33 -4.48 -1.49 15.01
N LEU A 34 -3.57 -2.43 15.30
CA LEU A 34 -2.54 -2.87 14.36
C LEU A 34 -3.16 -3.60 13.16
N ILE A 35 -4.13 -4.48 13.40
CA ILE A 35 -4.87 -5.18 12.33
C ILE A 35 -5.64 -4.18 11.47
N LEU A 36 -6.34 -3.22 12.10
CA LEU A 36 -7.05 -2.16 11.38
C LEU A 36 -6.08 -1.32 10.54
N ASN A 37 -4.92 -0.95 11.09
CA ASN A 37 -3.89 -0.24 10.34
C ASN A 37 -3.45 -1.03 9.10
N GLY A 38 -3.20 -2.33 9.24
CA GLY A 38 -2.87 -3.20 8.11
C GLY A 38 -3.96 -3.25 7.04
N ALA A 39 -5.22 -3.34 7.43
CA ALA A 39 -6.36 -3.33 6.51
C ALA A 39 -6.49 -1.98 5.78
N VAL A 40 -6.44 -0.87 6.51
CA VAL A 40 -6.52 0.49 5.93
C VAL A 40 -5.33 0.75 5.00
N SER A 41 -4.12 0.40 5.43
CA SER A 41 -2.91 0.54 4.62
C SER A 41 -2.99 -0.28 3.33
N THR A 42 -3.56 -1.48 3.38
CA THR A 42 -3.77 -2.34 2.20
C THR A 42 -4.70 -1.67 1.19
N VAL A 43 -5.83 -1.12 1.64
CA VAL A 43 -6.78 -0.41 0.76
C VAL A 43 -6.15 0.84 0.15
N VAL A 44 -5.42 1.61 0.95
CA VAL A 44 -4.74 2.84 0.48
C VAL A 44 -3.65 2.50 -0.54
N LEU A 45 -2.79 1.52 -0.27
CA LEU A 45 -1.72 1.12 -1.17
C LEU A 45 -2.26 0.52 -2.47
N ALA A 46 -3.33 -0.28 -2.40
CA ALA A 46 -4.00 -0.77 -3.59
C ALA A 46 -4.60 0.38 -4.41
N GLY A 47 -5.26 1.34 -3.77
CA GLY A 47 -5.79 2.53 -4.44
C GLY A 47 -4.70 3.36 -5.12
N LEU A 48 -3.58 3.58 -4.44
CA LEU A 48 -2.41 4.28 -5.00
C LEU A 48 -1.83 3.53 -6.21
N ALA A 49 -1.76 2.19 -6.16
CA ALA A 49 -1.29 1.38 -7.28
C ALA A 49 -2.26 1.45 -8.47
N VAL A 50 -3.58 1.40 -8.24
CA VAL A 50 -4.59 1.59 -9.30
C VAL A 50 -4.40 2.94 -9.99
N VAL A 51 -4.32 4.02 -9.22
CA VAL A 51 -4.12 5.39 -9.78
C VAL A 51 -2.81 5.48 -10.56
N ALA A 52 -1.73 4.91 -10.03
CA ALA A 52 -0.44 4.89 -10.71
C ALA A 52 -0.49 4.11 -12.03
N PHE A 53 -1.18 2.96 -12.07
CA PHE A 53 -1.30 2.16 -13.29
C PHE A 53 -2.20 2.82 -14.33
N VAL A 54 -3.32 3.43 -13.92
CA VAL A 54 -4.17 4.21 -14.83
C VAL A 54 -3.35 5.33 -15.47
N TRP A 55 -2.58 6.07 -14.67
CA TRP A 55 -1.72 7.12 -15.16
C TRP A 55 -0.62 6.61 -16.11
N LEU A 56 0.00 5.46 -15.78
CA LEU A 56 1.06 4.86 -16.59
C LEU A 56 0.54 4.34 -17.94
N TYR A 57 -0.73 3.93 -18.00
CA TYR A 57 -1.36 3.50 -19.24
C TYR A 57 -1.62 4.66 -20.22
N GLY A 58 -1.56 5.91 -19.76
CA GLY A 58 -1.75 7.09 -20.60
C GLY A 58 -3.11 7.07 -21.32
N GLU A 59 -3.13 7.34 -22.62
CA GLU A 59 -4.36 7.36 -23.44
C GLU A 59 -5.08 6.01 -23.50
N ALA A 60 -4.35 4.90 -23.35
CA ALA A 60 -4.98 3.57 -23.27
C ALA A 60 -5.69 3.35 -21.92
N GLY A 61 -5.39 4.15 -20.91
CA GLY A 61 -5.94 4.04 -19.55
C GLY A 61 -7.45 4.21 -19.54
N ASP A 62 -7.96 5.24 -20.21
CA ASP A 62 -9.40 5.54 -20.25
C ASP A 62 -10.19 4.45 -21.00
N VAL A 63 -9.62 3.93 -22.08
CA VAL A 63 -10.23 2.84 -22.86
C VAL A 63 -10.30 1.57 -22.02
N VAL A 64 -9.20 1.19 -21.36
CA VAL A 64 -9.18 0.00 -20.49
C VAL A 64 -10.08 0.18 -19.28
N TRP A 65 -10.11 1.38 -18.68
CA TRP A 65 -10.95 1.68 -17.52
C TRP A 65 -12.45 1.57 -17.84
N SER A 66 -12.86 2.04 -19.02
CA SER A 66 -14.27 1.97 -19.44
C SER A 66 -14.73 0.55 -19.80
N GLN A 67 -13.83 -0.31 -20.30
CA GLN A 67 -14.17 -1.68 -20.72
C GLN A 67 -13.96 -2.73 -19.63
N ASP A 68 -12.88 -2.64 -18.87
CA ASP A 68 -12.54 -3.56 -17.78
C ASP A 68 -11.84 -2.80 -16.63
N PRO A 69 -12.59 -2.09 -15.78
CA PRO A 69 -12.02 -1.39 -14.62
C PRO A 69 -11.37 -2.36 -13.62
N TRP A 70 -11.77 -3.64 -13.64
CA TRP A 70 -11.23 -4.65 -12.74
C TRP A 70 -9.81 -5.08 -13.13
N HIS A 71 -9.39 -4.82 -14.38
CA HIS A 71 -8.01 -4.98 -14.82
C HIS A 71 -7.03 -4.27 -13.89
N PHE A 72 -7.28 -3.00 -13.56
CA PHE A 72 -6.38 -2.22 -12.70
C PHE A 72 -6.38 -2.71 -11.25
N VAL A 73 -7.51 -3.22 -10.76
CA VAL A 73 -7.59 -3.84 -9.42
C VAL A 73 -6.75 -5.11 -9.36
N ARG A 74 -6.86 -5.99 -10.36
CA ARG A 74 -6.02 -7.20 -10.46
C ARG A 74 -4.54 -6.84 -10.62
N LEU A 75 -4.24 -5.82 -11.41
CA LEU A 75 -2.87 -5.33 -11.61
C LEU A 75 -2.27 -4.78 -10.32
N SER A 76 -3.06 -4.00 -9.57
CA SER A 76 -2.72 -3.53 -8.22
C SER A 76 -2.47 -4.68 -7.24
N ALA A 77 -3.32 -5.72 -7.26
CA ALA A 77 -3.15 -6.91 -6.43
C ALA A 77 -1.83 -7.64 -6.75
N SER A 78 -1.46 -7.76 -8.03
CA SER A 78 -0.16 -8.32 -8.44
C SER A 78 1.01 -7.46 -7.96
N ALA A 79 0.86 -6.13 -7.97
CA ALA A 79 1.88 -5.20 -7.46
C ALA A 79 2.09 -5.29 -5.94
N ALA A 80 1.19 -5.96 -5.20
CA ALA A 80 1.34 -6.22 -3.77
C ALA A 80 2.60 -7.00 -3.42
N ILE A 81 3.19 -7.73 -4.37
CA ILE A 81 4.50 -8.37 -4.15
C ILE A 81 5.61 -7.36 -3.85
N LEU A 82 5.46 -6.10 -4.29
CA LEU A 82 6.42 -5.02 -4.05
C LEU A 82 6.14 -4.29 -2.73
N TRP A 83 4.92 -3.77 -2.55
CA TRP A 83 4.59 -2.94 -1.40
C TRP A 83 4.14 -3.75 -0.17
N GLY A 84 3.60 -4.96 -0.37
CA GLY A 84 3.01 -5.80 0.68
C GLY A 84 4.01 -6.25 1.75
N PRO A 85 5.13 -6.91 1.40
CA PRO A 85 6.16 -7.27 2.37
C PRO A 85 6.71 -6.05 3.12
N MET A 86 6.88 -4.92 2.42
CA MET A 86 7.38 -3.69 3.03
C MET A 86 6.37 -3.10 4.02
N MET A 87 5.07 -3.14 3.71
CA MET A 87 4.00 -2.76 4.63
C MET A 87 3.98 -3.64 5.87
N VAL A 88 4.13 -4.96 5.72
CA VAL A 88 4.18 -5.89 6.85
C VAL A 88 5.39 -5.61 7.75
N LEU A 89 6.57 -5.43 7.16
CA LEU A 89 7.78 -5.06 7.91
C LEU A 89 7.61 -3.71 8.62
N SER A 90 6.94 -2.77 7.98
CA SER A 90 6.60 -1.49 8.59
C SER A 90 5.70 -1.65 9.81
N LEU A 91 4.62 -2.42 9.69
CA LEU A 91 3.68 -2.68 10.79
C LEU A 91 4.36 -3.41 11.96
N ALA A 92 5.23 -4.37 11.66
CA ALA A 92 5.98 -5.14 12.68
C ALA A 92 6.86 -4.25 13.57
N GLY A 93 7.32 -3.11 13.06
CA GLY A 93 8.12 -2.14 13.81
C GLY A 93 7.32 -1.05 14.53
N LEU A 94 5.98 -1.07 14.49
CA LEU A 94 5.13 -0.06 15.14
C LEU A 94 4.96 -0.26 16.65
N PRO A 95 4.81 -1.49 17.18
CA PRO A 95 4.67 -1.71 18.62
C PRO A 95 5.87 -1.18 19.41
N LYS A 96 5.65 -0.19 20.28
CA LYS A 96 6.71 0.36 21.14
C LYS A 96 6.51 0.01 22.60
N ARG A 97 5.26 -0.04 23.09
CA ARG A 97 4.97 -0.17 24.53
C ARG A 97 4.28 -1.48 24.92
N TRP A 98 4.24 -2.48 24.05
CA TRP A 98 3.59 -3.78 24.32
C TRP A 98 4.18 -4.58 25.52
N LYS A 99 5.24 -4.08 26.17
CA LYS A 99 5.79 -4.64 27.41
C LYS A 99 5.06 -4.16 28.67
N GLU A 100 4.37 -3.02 28.61
CA GLU A 100 3.58 -2.48 29.74
C GLU A 100 2.12 -2.88 29.54
N VAL A 101 1.80 -4.12 29.89
CA VAL A 101 0.41 -4.57 29.84
C VAL A 101 -0.32 -4.02 31.06
N VAL A 102 -1.10 -2.95 30.88
CA VAL A 102 -2.14 -2.56 31.83
C VAL A 102 -3.41 -3.29 31.37
N TRP A 103 -3.75 -4.38 32.07
CA TRP A 103 -5.03 -5.06 31.95
C TRP A 103 -6.12 -4.26 32.65
#